data_AF-A0A3D6B1I0-F1
#
_entry.id   AF-A0A3D6B1I0-F1
#
_cell.length_a   1.000
_cell.length_b   1.000
_cell.length_c   1.000
_cell.angle_alpha   90.00
_cell.angle_beta   90.00
_cell.angle_gamma   90.00
#
_symmetry.space_group_name_H-M   'P 1'
#
loop_
_entity.id
_entity.type
_entity.pdbx_description
1 polymer ?
#
loop_
_entity_poly.entity_id
_entity_poly.type
_entity_poly.pdbx_seq_one_letter_code
_entity_poly.pdbx_strand_id
1 'polypeptide(L)'
;MKDNSPLLIISLPFAIGVFTSLYFPASGEASLLYYGTAIGVLLLADTIFLFYANTYIKVITGSLLFFCGILSGIVGKCCFEGSGQPDFILQSSLALKNAILELPIKDKDAKGLILALLCADRQELSAEVRAVFRASGASHLLALSGLHLGILAEMTRKMLLPLGNSPAMKIIKSVLIISCSGFYTFICGASPSLVRAFLFISFSNINSLLPSRKAPAVNCLLTSCLIQLSLSPKVIESISFQLSYLACTGIILLYRPLANWYPIQKGLVFRVWKSLAMSLSCQLFTAPLVAYKFKVLPKYFLLTNLFAIPICEALIYLSVLSILTSALGICPGALINVTQRCALLLINLLEKISAIP
;
A
#
# COMPACT_ATOMS: atom_id res chain seq x y z
N MET A 1 -10.00 -0.70 32.66
CA MET A 1 -9.37 0.06 31.56
C MET A 1 -8.63 -0.94 30.67
N LYS A 2 -9.03 -1.07 29.40
CA LYS A 2 -8.61 -2.20 28.54
C LYS A 2 -7.16 -2.03 28.09
N ASP A 3 -6.41 -3.08 28.39
CA ASP A 3 -4.97 -3.27 28.27
C ASP A 3 -4.41 -3.04 26.85
N ASN A 4 -3.46 -2.11 26.74
CA ASN A 4 -2.74 -1.72 25.52
C ASN A 4 -1.48 -2.58 25.27
N SER A 5 -1.27 -3.65 26.06
CA SER A 5 -0.15 -4.60 25.98
C SER A 5 0.12 -5.30 24.62
N PRO A 6 -0.83 -5.54 23.68
CA PRO A 6 -0.52 -6.30 22.46
C PRO A 6 0.21 -5.51 21.37
N LEU A 7 0.28 -4.17 21.51
CA LEU A 7 0.94 -3.27 20.55
C LEU A 7 2.47 -3.41 20.57
N LEU A 8 3.06 -3.58 21.76
CA LEU A 8 4.50 -3.75 21.95
C LEU A 8 5.00 -5.14 21.47
N ILE A 9 4.11 -6.12 21.53
CA ILE A 9 4.37 -7.54 21.28
C ILE A 9 4.50 -7.86 19.77
N ILE A 10 3.80 -7.11 18.92
CA ILE A 10 3.81 -7.30 17.45
C ILE A 10 4.98 -6.55 16.79
N SER A 11 5.42 -5.42 17.38
CA SER A 11 6.51 -4.62 16.82
C SER A 11 7.90 -5.26 16.94
N LEU A 12 8.08 -6.24 17.82
CA LEU A 12 9.39 -6.74 18.23
C LEU A 12 10.09 -7.63 17.17
N PRO A 13 9.46 -8.69 16.61
CA PRO A 13 10.14 -9.51 15.62
C PRO A 13 10.34 -8.74 14.31
N PHE A 14 9.44 -7.80 14.00
CA PHE A 14 9.61 -6.84 12.92
C PHE A 14 10.84 -5.94 13.14
N ALA A 15 11.06 -5.42 14.35
CA ALA A 15 12.26 -4.66 14.66
C ALA A 15 13.55 -5.51 14.57
N ILE A 16 13.50 -6.79 14.97
CA ILE A 16 14.62 -7.73 14.81
C ILE A 16 14.95 -7.96 13.34
N GLY A 17 13.94 -8.07 12.47
CA GLY A 17 14.16 -8.18 11.03
C GLY A 17 14.82 -6.93 10.43
N VAL A 18 14.34 -5.74 10.85
CA VAL A 18 14.97 -4.48 10.48
C VAL A 18 16.44 -4.46 10.92
N PHE A 19 16.73 -4.96 12.13
CA PHE A 19 18.07 -5.03 12.69
C PHE A 19 18.98 -6.08 12.00
N THR A 20 18.48 -7.24 11.58
CA THR A 20 19.27 -8.21 10.79
C THR A 20 19.59 -7.69 9.38
N SER A 21 18.76 -6.81 8.82
CA SER A 21 19.14 -6.08 7.59
C SER A 21 20.34 -5.15 7.81
N LEU A 22 20.62 -4.72 9.06
CA LEU A 22 21.76 -3.86 9.40
C LEU A 22 23.10 -4.61 9.37
N TYR A 23 23.11 -5.93 9.58
CA TYR A 23 24.31 -6.78 9.52
C TYR A 23 24.80 -7.11 8.09
N PHE A 24 24.03 -6.78 7.05
CA PHE A 24 24.53 -6.73 5.68
C PHE A 24 25.26 -5.39 5.46
N PRO A 25 26.54 -5.38 5.06
CA PRO A 25 27.40 -4.22 5.25
C PRO A 25 26.98 -3.04 4.37
N ALA A 26 26.73 -1.90 5.01
CA ALA A 26 26.86 -0.56 4.45
C ALA A 26 27.41 0.31 5.60
N SER A 27 28.66 0.73 5.44
CA SER A 27 29.57 1.27 6.45
C SER A 27 29.13 2.60 7.09
N GLY A 28 29.37 2.77 8.41
CA GLY A 28 29.44 4.10 9.06
C GLY A 28 29.28 4.11 10.59
N GLU A 29 30.23 4.75 11.29
CA GLU A 29 30.39 4.81 12.76
C GLU A 29 29.51 5.89 13.43
N ALA A 30 28.28 5.54 13.81
CA ALA A 30 27.47 6.33 14.77
C ALA A 30 26.52 5.43 15.59
N SER A 31 27.00 4.22 15.89
CA SER A 31 26.13 3.06 15.84
C SER A 31 25.96 2.38 17.22
N LEU A 32 27.01 2.35 18.06
CA LEU A 32 27.01 1.61 19.34
C LEU A 32 26.05 2.10 20.45
N LEU A 33 25.87 3.43 20.64
CA LEU A 33 25.01 3.95 21.72
C LEU A 33 23.51 3.76 21.40
N TYR A 34 23.14 3.91 20.13
CA TYR A 34 21.80 3.61 19.63
C TYR A 34 21.51 2.09 19.66
N TYR A 35 22.48 1.25 19.31
CA TYR A 35 22.34 -0.20 19.40
C TYR A 35 22.20 -0.71 20.83
N GLY A 36 22.91 -0.12 21.81
CA GLY A 36 22.78 -0.49 23.22
C GLY A 36 21.37 -0.22 23.79
N THR A 37 20.79 0.94 23.46
CA THR A 37 19.41 1.27 23.88
C THR A 37 18.36 0.38 23.22
N ALA A 38 18.57 -0.02 21.96
CA ALA A 38 17.69 -0.94 21.26
C ALA A 38 17.76 -2.36 21.86
N ILE A 39 18.97 -2.88 22.15
CA ILE A 39 19.17 -4.21 22.75
C ILE A 39 18.53 -4.32 24.15
N GLY A 40 18.57 -3.25 24.96
CA GLY A 40 17.92 -3.22 26.27
C GLY A 40 16.39 -3.29 26.20
N VAL A 41 15.78 -2.61 25.22
CA VAL A 41 14.33 -2.70 24.95
C VAL A 41 13.95 -4.09 24.38
N LEU A 42 14.85 -4.71 23.62
CA LEU A 42 14.66 -6.02 22.99
C LEU A 42 14.61 -7.18 24.01
N LEU A 43 15.54 -7.24 24.97
CA LEU A 43 15.60 -8.30 25.97
C LEU A 43 14.39 -8.27 26.93
N LEU A 44 13.92 -7.07 27.27
CA LEU A 44 12.74 -6.86 28.13
C LEU A 44 11.45 -7.32 27.44
N ALA A 45 11.34 -7.12 26.12
CA ALA A 45 10.16 -7.48 25.37
C ALA A 45 10.09 -8.99 25.01
N ASP A 46 11.24 -9.66 24.86
CA ASP A 46 11.31 -11.11 24.64
C ASP A 46 10.89 -11.91 25.89
N THR A 47 11.31 -11.46 27.08
CA THR A 47 10.86 -12.03 28.36
C THR A 47 9.35 -11.87 28.59
N ILE A 48 8.74 -10.79 28.10
CA ILE A 48 7.30 -10.52 28.22
C ILE A 48 6.48 -11.33 27.19
N PHE A 49 7.01 -11.57 25.98
CA PHE A 49 6.34 -12.34 24.93
C PHE A 49 6.30 -13.85 25.22
N LEU A 50 7.39 -14.41 25.75
CA LEU A 50 7.47 -15.83 26.11
C LEU A 50 6.39 -16.23 27.13
N PHE A 51 5.96 -15.28 27.95
CA PHE A 51 5.04 -15.48 29.08
C PHE A 51 3.55 -15.62 28.69
N TYR A 52 3.09 -15.20 27.49
CA TYR A 52 1.65 -14.97 27.24
C TYR A 52 0.95 -15.68 26.04
N ALA A 53 1.61 -16.49 25.20
CA ALA A 53 0.96 -17.17 24.07
C ALA A 53 1.20 -18.70 24.01
N ASN A 54 0.62 -19.42 23.05
CA ASN A 54 0.70 -20.89 22.87
C ASN A 54 1.76 -21.29 21.82
N THR A 55 2.55 -22.35 22.04
CA THR A 55 3.91 -22.55 21.50
C THR A 55 4.07 -22.56 19.96
N TYR A 56 3.12 -23.11 19.20
CA TYR A 56 3.25 -23.22 17.72
C TYR A 56 2.97 -21.92 16.96
N ILE A 57 2.03 -21.10 17.46
CA ILE A 57 1.68 -19.80 16.85
C ILE A 57 2.78 -18.77 17.12
N LYS A 58 3.57 -18.95 18.21
CA LYS A 58 4.73 -18.10 18.58
C LYS A 58 5.81 -18.08 17.50
N VAL A 59 6.26 -19.25 17.06
CA VAL A 59 7.41 -19.38 16.14
C VAL A 59 7.08 -18.82 14.77
N ILE A 60 5.86 -19.07 14.27
CA ILE A 60 5.44 -18.69 12.92
C ILE A 60 5.14 -17.19 12.84
N THR A 61 4.45 -16.63 13.84
CA THR A 61 4.14 -15.19 13.88
C THR A 61 5.41 -14.37 14.07
N GLY A 62 6.33 -14.83 14.93
CA GLY A 62 7.66 -14.24 15.08
C GLY A 62 8.46 -14.28 13.78
N SER A 63 8.46 -15.40 13.06
CA SER A 63 9.16 -15.54 11.77
C SER A 63 8.59 -14.63 10.68
N LEU A 64 7.26 -14.52 10.56
CA LEU A 64 6.61 -13.65 9.57
C LEU A 64 6.91 -12.17 9.82
N LEU A 65 6.86 -11.75 11.08
CA LEU A 65 7.21 -10.40 11.49
C LEU A 65 8.70 -10.14 11.27
N PHE A 66 9.57 -11.09 11.57
CA PHE A 66 11.01 -11.05 11.28
C PHE A 66 11.30 -10.87 9.78
N PHE A 67 10.66 -11.65 8.91
CA PHE A 67 10.80 -11.46 7.46
C PHE A 67 10.26 -10.10 7.00
N CYS A 68 9.10 -9.65 7.51
CA CYS A 68 8.58 -8.30 7.22
C CYS A 68 9.55 -7.21 7.67
N GLY A 69 10.23 -7.42 8.79
CA GLY A 69 11.27 -6.55 9.30
C GLY A 69 12.50 -6.50 8.38
N ILE A 70 13.02 -7.66 7.97
CA ILE A 70 14.16 -7.77 7.04
C ILE A 70 13.84 -7.01 5.76
N LEU A 71 12.67 -7.29 5.20
CA LEU A 71 12.16 -6.63 4.01
C LEU A 71 12.13 -5.11 4.25
N SER A 72 11.51 -4.65 5.34
CA SER A 72 11.40 -3.21 5.61
C SER A 72 12.76 -2.52 5.90
N GLY A 73 13.72 -3.23 6.46
CA GLY A 73 15.09 -2.75 6.67
C GLY A 73 15.90 -2.64 5.38
N ILE A 74 15.77 -3.63 4.49
CA ILE A 74 16.29 -3.56 3.12
C ILE A 74 15.68 -2.38 2.37
N VAL A 75 14.37 -2.11 2.51
CA VAL A 75 13.73 -0.89 1.95
C VAL A 75 14.41 0.37 2.47
N GLY A 76 14.66 0.46 3.78
CA GLY A 76 15.34 1.60 4.40
C GLY A 76 16.71 1.86 3.77
N LYS A 77 17.54 0.82 3.63
CA LYS A 77 18.87 0.93 3.04
C LYS A 77 18.83 1.25 1.53
N CYS A 78 18.09 0.48 0.74
CA CYS A 78 18.06 0.62 -0.72
C CYS A 78 17.43 1.93 -1.20
N CYS A 79 16.49 2.52 -0.45
CA CYS A 79 15.80 3.74 -0.86
C CYS A 79 16.40 5.04 -0.29
N PHE A 80 17.10 4.99 0.85
CA PHE A 80 17.52 6.21 1.57
C PHE A 80 19.05 6.39 1.71
N GLU A 81 19.87 5.36 1.53
CA GLU A 81 21.34 5.46 1.59
C GLU A 81 22.02 5.54 0.21
N GLY A 82 21.26 5.61 -0.89
CA GLY A 82 21.83 5.79 -2.23
C GLY A 82 22.62 4.58 -2.76
N SER A 83 22.69 3.48 -2.01
CA SER A 83 23.15 2.18 -2.52
C SER A 83 22.10 1.69 -3.53
N GLY A 84 22.49 1.52 -4.80
CA GLY A 84 21.60 1.10 -5.88
C GLY A 84 20.72 -0.11 -5.51
N GLN A 85 19.54 -0.18 -6.13
CA GLN A 85 18.63 -1.31 -5.91
C GLN A 85 19.33 -2.64 -6.25
N PRO A 86 19.14 -3.71 -5.45
CA PRO A 86 19.65 -5.04 -5.75
C PRO A 86 19.28 -5.47 -7.19
N ASP A 87 20.22 -6.07 -7.90
CA ASP A 87 20.05 -6.44 -9.33
C ASP A 87 18.77 -7.24 -9.58
N PHE A 88 18.43 -8.17 -8.69
CA PHE A 88 17.20 -8.96 -8.79
C PHE A 88 15.92 -8.11 -8.75
N ILE A 89 15.88 -7.06 -7.91
CA ILE A 89 14.72 -6.17 -7.78
C ILE A 89 14.60 -5.32 -9.05
N LEU A 90 15.74 -4.81 -9.56
CA LEU A 90 15.78 -4.04 -10.79
C LEU A 90 15.32 -4.89 -11.99
N GLN A 91 15.85 -6.11 -12.12
CA GLN A 91 15.45 -7.06 -13.16
C GLN A 91 13.96 -7.42 -13.08
N SER A 92 13.44 -7.65 -11.87
CA SER A 92 12.02 -7.95 -11.67
C SER A 92 11.13 -6.75 -12.02
N SER A 93 11.55 -5.53 -11.68
CA SER A 93 10.86 -4.30 -12.06
C SER A 93 10.83 -4.13 -13.58
N LEU A 94 11.97 -4.33 -14.26
CA LEU A 94 12.07 -4.30 -15.72
C LEU A 94 11.23 -5.39 -16.38
N ALA A 95 11.23 -6.61 -15.83
CA ALA A 95 10.41 -7.70 -16.34
C ALA A 95 8.91 -7.38 -16.27
N LEU A 96 8.45 -6.78 -15.16
CA LEU A 96 7.06 -6.33 -15.04
C LEU A 96 6.73 -5.22 -16.05
N LYS A 97 7.62 -4.24 -16.23
CA LYS A 97 7.44 -3.18 -17.22
C LYS A 97 7.36 -3.74 -18.63
N ASN A 98 8.26 -4.64 -18.99
CA ASN A 98 8.28 -5.30 -20.30
C ASN A 98 7.00 -6.12 -20.52
N ALA A 99 6.55 -6.88 -19.52
CA ALA A 99 5.30 -7.63 -19.61
C ALA A 99 4.08 -6.73 -19.89
N ILE A 100 4.06 -5.50 -19.35
CA ILE A 100 3.01 -4.51 -19.65
C ILE A 100 3.18 -3.93 -21.07
N LEU A 101 4.42 -3.63 -21.46
CA LEU A 101 4.74 -3.06 -22.77
C LEU A 101 4.42 -4.02 -23.92
N GLU A 102 4.59 -5.32 -23.70
CA GLU A 102 4.28 -6.39 -24.65
C GLU A 102 2.77 -6.67 -24.78
N LEU A 103 1.93 -6.15 -23.88
CA LEU A 103 0.48 -6.29 -24.04
C LEU A 103 0.03 -5.66 -25.37
N PRO A 104 -0.86 -6.33 -26.13
CA PRO A 104 -1.35 -5.86 -27.42
C PRO A 104 -2.39 -4.73 -27.30
N ILE A 105 -2.14 -3.77 -26.40
CA ILE A 105 -2.87 -2.52 -26.24
C ILE A 105 -2.36 -1.56 -27.31
N LYS A 106 -3.29 -1.09 -28.16
CA LYS A 106 -2.96 -0.25 -29.33
C LYS A 106 -2.71 1.21 -28.96
N ASP A 107 -3.43 1.69 -27.94
CA ASP A 107 -3.38 3.09 -27.52
C ASP A 107 -2.21 3.33 -26.56
N LYS A 108 -1.40 4.36 -26.87
CA LYS A 108 -0.18 4.67 -26.12
C LYS A 108 -0.48 5.24 -24.73
N ASP A 109 -1.45 6.14 -24.62
CA ASP A 109 -1.81 6.75 -23.34
C ASP A 109 -2.49 5.74 -22.41
N ALA A 110 -3.30 4.82 -22.95
CA ALA A 110 -3.85 3.70 -22.19
C ALA A 110 -2.75 2.81 -21.63
N LYS A 111 -1.75 2.46 -22.44
CA LYS A 111 -0.59 1.64 -22.02
C LYS A 111 0.28 2.39 -20.99
N GLY A 112 0.56 3.66 -21.23
CA GLY A 112 1.30 4.52 -20.30
C GLY A 112 0.58 4.71 -18.97
N LEU A 113 -0.74 4.81 -18.98
CA LEU A 113 -1.55 4.86 -17.76
C LEU A 113 -1.45 3.55 -16.96
N ILE A 114 -1.50 2.39 -17.62
CA ILE A 114 -1.34 1.09 -16.94
C ILE A 114 0.06 0.98 -16.33
N LEU A 115 1.11 1.41 -17.05
CA LEU A 115 2.47 1.47 -16.51
C LEU A 115 2.55 2.38 -15.27
N ALA A 116 1.90 3.53 -15.28
CA ALA A 116 1.89 4.43 -14.14
C ALA A 116 1.18 3.83 -12.93
N LEU A 117 0.03 3.18 -13.16
CA LEU A 117 -0.78 2.59 -12.10
C LEU A 117 -0.21 1.28 -11.55
N LEU A 118 0.61 0.54 -12.31
CA LEU A 118 1.19 -0.72 -11.84
C LEU A 118 2.66 -0.61 -11.44
N CYS A 119 3.43 0.30 -12.03
CA CYS A 119 4.88 0.39 -11.84
C CYS A 119 5.35 1.75 -11.31
N ALA A 120 4.45 2.69 -11.02
CA ALA A 120 4.77 4.11 -10.74
C ALA A 120 5.51 4.81 -11.89
N ASP A 121 5.51 4.23 -13.10
CA ASP A 121 6.26 4.76 -14.24
C ASP A 121 5.38 5.65 -15.10
N ARG A 122 5.70 6.95 -15.13
CA ARG A 122 4.92 7.98 -15.84
C ARG A 122 5.59 8.44 -17.13
N GLN A 123 6.67 7.79 -17.56
CA GLN A 123 7.45 8.23 -18.73
C GLN A 123 6.64 8.09 -20.03
N GLU A 124 5.86 7.03 -20.15
CA GLU A 124 5.02 6.73 -21.32
C GLU A 124 3.69 7.48 -21.34
N LEU A 125 3.40 8.33 -20.34
CA LEU A 125 2.20 9.19 -20.34
C LEU A 125 2.49 10.52 -21.04
N SER A 126 1.63 10.90 -21.97
CA SER A 126 1.68 12.22 -22.61
C SER A 126 1.62 13.37 -21.59
N ALA A 127 2.13 14.54 -21.98
CA ALA A 127 2.13 15.72 -21.11
C ALA A 127 0.70 16.22 -20.87
N GLU A 128 -0.14 16.06 -21.88
CA GLU A 128 -1.56 16.37 -21.93
C GLU A 128 -2.32 15.54 -20.90
N VAL A 129 -2.20 14.20 -20.93
CA VAL A 129 -2.86 13.34 -19.93
C VAL A 129 -2.36 13.65 -18.52
N ARG A 130 -1.06 13.90 -18.34
CA ARG A 130 -0.53 14.32 -17.02
C ARG A 130 -1.13 15.65 -16.56
N ALA A 131 -1.37 16.60 -17.46
CA ALA A 131 -2.03 17.86 -17.13
C ALA A 131 -3.49 17.66 -16.75
N VAL A 132 -4.21 16.79 -17.44
CA VAL A 132 -5.60 16.41 -17.12
C VAL A 132 -5.71 15.82 -15.72
N PHE A 133 -4.84 14.89 -15.34
CA PHE A 133 -4.81 14.33 -13.97
C PHE A 133 -4.46 15.37 -12.90
N ARG A 134 -3.66 16.40 -13.24
CA ARG A 134 -3.40 17.54 -12.33
C ARG A 134 -4.62 18.44 -12.18
N ALA A 135 -5.21 18.87 -13.29
CA ALA A 135 -6.35 19.78 -13.31
C ALA A 135 -7.60 19.18 -12.64
N SER A 136 -7.85 17.89 -12.85
CA SER A 136 -8.97 17.17 -12.22
C SER A 136 -8.74 16.84 -10.72
N GLY A 137 -7.52 17.03 -10.19
CA GLY A 137 -7.19 16.62 -8.82
C GLY A 137 -6.94 15.11 -8.63
N ALA A 138 -6.92 14.34 -9.73
CA ALA A 138 -6.68 12.90 -9.74
C ALA A 138 -5.19 12.50 -9.69
N SER A 139 -4.26 13.45 -9.55
CA SER A 139 -2.81 13.17 -9.57
C SER A 139 -2.35 12.16 -8.52
N HIS A 140 -3.10 12.05 -7.42
CA HIS A 140 -2.85 11.04 -6.39
C HIS A 140 -3.10 9.60 -6.86
N LEU A 141 -3.90 9.39 -7.92
CA LEU A 141 -4.10 8.08 -8.54
C LEU A 141 -2.87 7.62 -9.32
N LEU A 142 -2.12 8.54 -9.95
CA LEU A 142 -0.86 8.23 -10.63
C LEU A 142 0.30 7.94 -9.66
N ALA A 143 0.09 8.11 -8.35
CA ALA A 143 1.03 7.70 -7.33
C ALA A 143 0.58 6.36 -6.74
N LEU A 144 1.47 5.37 -6.75
CA LEU A 144 1.17 4.10 -6.12
C LEU A 144 0.81 4.31 -4.65
N SER A 145 -0.35 3.79 -4.28
CA SER A 145 -1.02 4.06 -3.02
C SER A 145 -1.45 2.76 -2.35
N GLY A 146 -1.99 2.86 -1.13
CA GLY A 146 -2.53 1.69 -0.45
C GLY A 146 -3.71 1.04 -1.17
N LEU A 147 -4.37 1.77 -2.08
CA LEU A 147 -5.41 1.20 -2.94
C LEU A 147 -4.83 0.15 -3.89
N HIS A 148 -3.75 0.49 -4.61
CA HIS A 148 -3.10 -0.38 -5.57
C HIS A 148 -2.64 -1.68 -4.92
N LEU A 149 -1.91 -1.56 -3.80
CA LEU A 149 -1.43 -2.73 -3.06
C LEU A 149 -2.57 -3.52 -2.41
N GLY A 150 -3.62 -2.84 -1.92
CA GLY A 150 -4.81 -3.48 -1.35
C GLY A 150 -5.57 -4.32 -2.37
N ILE A 151 -5.70 -3.83 -3.62
CA ILE A 151 -6.29 -4.59 -4.73
C ILE A 151 -5.46 -5.84 -5.01
N LEU A 152 -4.14 -5.71 -5.11
CA LEU A 152 -3.26 -6.86 -5.36
C LEU A 152 -3.37 -7.92 -4.25
N ALA A 153 -3.33 -7.49 -2.99
CA ALA A 153 -3.50 -8.41 -1.85
C ALA A 153 -4.87 -9.12 -1.88
N GLU A 154 -5.94 -8.42 -2.25
CA GLU A 154 -7.28 -8.98 -2.39
C GLU A 154 -7.38 -9.95 -3.58
N MET A 155 -6.73 -9.64 -4.71
CA MET A 155 -6.61 -10.55 -5.85
C MET A 155 -5.89 -11.83 -5.45
N THR A 156 -4.73 -11.73 -4.79
CA THR A 156 -3.99 -12.88 -4.26
C THR A 156 -4.87 -13.69 -3.31
N ARG A 157 -5.59 -13.03 -2.40
CA ARG A 157 -6.51 -13.71 -1.48
C ARG A 157 -7.61 -14.49 -2.21
N LYS A 158 -8.18 -13.92 -3.27
CA LYS A 158 -9.19 -14.57 -4.12
C LYS A 158 -8.64 -15.77 -4.87
N MET A 159 -7.45 -15.65 -5.45
CA MET A 159 -6.76 -16.75 -6.15
C MET A 159 -6.46 -17.94 -5.22
N LEU A 160 -6.23 -17.68 -3.94
CA LEU A 160 -5.96 -18.69 -2.93
C LEU A 160 -7.22 -19.25 -2.26
N LEU A 161 -8.43 -18.81 -2.63
CA LEU A 161 -9.69 -19.36 -2.09
C LEU A 161 -9.81 -20.89 -2.25
N PRO A 162 -9.47 -21.50 -3.40
CA PRO A 162 -9.62 -22.94 -3.61
C PRO A 162 -8.82 -23.82 -2.64
N LEU A 163 -7.76 -23.29 -2.00
CA LEU A 163 -6.93 -24.02 -1.04
C LEU A 163 -7.66 -24.37 0.29
N GLY A 164 -8.94 -24.01 0.45
CA GLY A 164 -9.73 -24.34 1.64
C GLY A 164 -9.35 -23.51 2.88
N ASN A 165 -9.98 -23.79 4.02
CA ASN A 165 -9.91 -22.94 5.23
C ASN A 165 -9.36 -23.65 6.48
N SER A 166 -8.57 -24.71 6.31
CA SER A 166 -7.90 -25.36 7.44
C SER A 166 -6.92 -24.38 8.13
N PRO A 167 -6.61 -24.56 9.42
CA PRO A 167 -5.68 -23.68 10.14
C PRO A 167 -4.32 -23.53 9.44
N ALA A 168 -3.77 -24.62 8.92
CA ALA A 168 -2.54 -24.61 8.12
C ALA A 168 -2.69 -23.79 6.83
N MET A 169 -3.81 -23.94 6.11
CA MET A 169 -4.05 -23.19 4.88
C MET A 169 -4.24 -21.70 5.15
N LYS A 170 -4.83 -21.29 6.28
CA LYS A 170 -4.90 -19.87 6.66
C LYS A 170 -3.51 -19.26 6.84
N ILE A 171 -2.58 -19.99 7.44
CA ILE A 171 -1.18 -19.56 7.59
C ILE A 171 -0.52 -19.43 6.22
N ILE A 172 -0.61 -20.46 5.38
CA ILE A 172 -0.02 -20.45 4.03
C ILE A 172 -0.56 -19.28 3.20
N LYS A 173 -1.88 -19.05 3.24
CA LYS A 173 -2.51 -17.89 2.58
C LYS A 173 -1.93 -16.57 3.07
N SER A 174 -1.80 -16.42 4.39
CA SER A 174 -1.25 -15.20 4.99
C SER A 174 0.19 -14.97 4.57
N VAL A 175 1.03 -16.01 4.59
CA VAL A 175 2.43 -15.97 4.13
C VAL A 175 2.49 -15.55 2.66
N LEU A 176 1.70 -16.19 1.79
CA LEU A 176 1.69 -15.86 0.36
C LEU A 176 1.22 -14.43 0.09
N ILE A 177 0.16 -13.97 0.75
CA ILE A 177 -0.35 -12.60 0.58
C ILE A 177 0.71 -11.57 1.03
N ILE A 178 1.35 -11.80 2.18
CA ILE A 178 2.42 -10.93 2.70
C ILE A 178 3.62 -10.94 1.74
N SER A 179 4.09 -12.11 1.31
CA SER A 179 5.23 -12.24 0.41
C SER A 179 4.97 -11.58 -0.95
N CYS A 180 3.80 -11.80 -1.56
CA CYS A 180 3.43 -11.15 -2.82
C CYS A 180 3.33 -9.62 -2.67
N SER A 181 2.70 -9.15 -1.59
CA SER A 181 2.55 -7.70 -1.33
C SER A 181 3.89 -7.04 -1.05
N GLY A 182 4.76 -7.71 -0.30
CA GLY A 182 6.13 -7.29 -0.03
C GLY A 182 6.92 -7.19 -1.32
N PHE A 183 6.97 -8.28 -2.11
CA PHE A 183 7.67 -8.32 -3.39
C PHE A 183 7.22 -7.20 -4.34
N TYR A 184 5.92 -6.99 -4.49
CA TYR A 184 5.39 -5.89 -5.30
C TYR A 184 5.84 -4.51 -4.76
N THR A 185 5.86 -4.34 -3.44
CA THR A 185 6.34 -3.09 -2.83
C THR A 185 7.81 -2.81 -3.19
N PHE A 186 8.67 -3.82 -3.25
CA PHE A 186 10.07 -3.67 -3.63
C PHE A 186 10.26 -3.28 -5.09
N ILE A 187 9.65 -4.02 -6.01
CA ILE A 187 9.83 -3.78 -7.46
C ILE A 187 9.30 -2.41 -7.89
N CYS A 188 8.35 -1.85 -7.13
CA CYS A 188 7.79 -0.52 -7.33
C CYS A 188 8.54 0.61 -6.60
N GLY A 189 9.71 0.33 -6.01
CA GLY A 189 10.57 1.33 -5.38
C GLY A 189 10.15 1.75 -3.96
N ALA A 190 9.29 0.97 -3.31
CA ALA A 190 8.99 1.03 -1.88
C ALA A 190 8.72 2.44 -1.31
N SER A 191 7.88 3.21 -2.01
CA SER A 191 7.46 4.54 -1.53
C SER A 191 6.85 4.46 -0.12
N PRO A 192 6.98 5.50 0.75
CA PRO A 192 6.48 5.45 2.12
C PRO A 192 4.99 5.08 2.24
N SER A 193 4.20 5.49 1.25
CA SER A 193 2.77 5.15 1.15
C SER A 193 2.54 3.67 0.86
N LEU A 194 3.35 3.05 -0.01
CA LEU A 194 3.32 1.60 -0.27
C LEU A 194 3.80 0.80 0.93
N VAL A 195 4.90 1.21 1.57
CA VAL A 195 5.42 0.56 2.78
C VAL A 195 4.36 0.55 3.88
N ARG A 196 3.65 1.67 4.11
CA ARG A 196 2.56 1.69 5.08
C ARG A 196 1.46 0.71 4.69
N ALA A 197 1.05 0.70 3.43
CA ALA A 197 0.01 -0.22 2.96
C ALA A 197 0.42 -1.69 3.16
N PHE A 198 1.68 -2.03 2.88
CA PHE A 198 2.25 -3.34 3.12
C PHE A 198 2.16 -3.70 4.60
N LEU A 199 2.57 -2.80 5.50
CA LEU A 199 2.46 -3.01 6.95
C LEU A 199 1.01 -3.22 7.40
N PHE A 200 0.06 -2.45 6.87
CA PHE A 200 -1.37 -2.62 7.16
C PHE A 200 -1.88 -3.99 6.71
N ILE A 201 -1.49 -4.44 5.52
CA ILE A 201 -1.83 -5.77 4.99
C ILE A 201 -1.22 -6.86 5.88
N SER A 202 0.05 -6.73 6.25
CA SER A 202 0.74 -7.68 7.12
C SER A 202 0.07 -7.77 8.49
N PHE A 203 -0.20 -6.64 9.15
CA PHE A 203 -0.90 -6.62 10.43
C PHE A 203 -2.30 -7.19 10.32
N SER A 204 -3.04 -6.89 9.26
CA SER A 204 -4.38 -7.44 9.05
C SER A 204 -4.36 -8.95 8.88
N ASN A 205 -3.42 -9.49 8.10
CA ASN A 205 -3.31 -10.94 7.88
C ASN A 205 -2.85 -11.66 9.14
N ILE A 206 -1.86 -11.13 9.85
CA ILE A 206 -1.36 -11.70 11.11
C ILE A 206 -2.46 -11.72 12.17
N ASN A 207 -3.19 -10.60 12.33
CA ASN A 207 -4.30 -10.55 13.28
C ASN A 207 -5.43 -11.52 12.92
N SER A 208 -5.65 -11.83 11.64
CA SER A 208 -6.66 -12.79 11.22
C SER A 208 -6.34 -14.24 11.65
N LEU A 209 -5.07 -14.53 11.94
CA LEU A 209 -4.61 -15.83 12.45
C LEU A 209 -4.76 -15.96 13.97
N LEU A 210 -4.89 -14.85 14.68
CA LEU A 210 -5.02 -14.82 16.14
C LEU A 210 -6.49 -14.96 16.54
N PRO A 211 -6.87 -15.95 17.36
CA PRO A 211 -8.20 -16.01 17.93
C PRO A 211 -8.45 -14.73 18.74
N SER A 212 -9.55 -14.04 18.44
CA SER A 212 -10.22 -13.10 19.35
C SER A 212 -9.77 -11.64 19.41
N ARG A 213 -8.88 -11.12 18.55
CA ARG A 213 -8.56 -9.67 18.57
C ARG A 213 -8.50 -9.03 17.18
N LYS A 214 -9.42 -8.11 16.90
CA LYS A 214 -9.24 -7.12 15.83
C LYS A 214 -8.34 -6.01 16.36
N ALA A 215 -7.17 -5.80 15.77
CA ALA A 215 -6.37 -4.63 16.11
C ALA A 215 -7.14 -3.36 15.71
N PRO A 216 -7.25 -2.36 16.60
CA PRO A 216 -7.75 -1.04 16.25
C PRO A 216 -6.95 -0.46 15.08
N ALA A 217 -7.62 0.16 14.11
CA ALA A 217 -6.93 0.80 12.97
C ALA A 217 -5.89 1.87 13.42
N VAL A 218 -6.15 2.52 14.56
CA VAL A 218 -5.21 3.44 15.23
C VAL A 218 -3.90 2.75 15.56
N ASN A 219 -3.96 1.52 16.09
CA ASN A 219 -2.77 0.77 16.49
C ASN A 219 -1.91 0.44 15.26
N CYS A 220 -2.54 -0.03 14.17
CA CYS A 220 -1.84 -0.26 12.91
C CYS A 220 -1.17 1.01 12.38
N LEU A 221 -1.86 2.16 12.47
CA LEU A 221 -1.32 3.45 12.04
C LEU A 221 -0.08 3.83 12.86
N LEU A 222 -0.20 3.83 14.19
CA LEU A 222 0.90 4.20 15.09
C LEU A 222 2.10 3.24 14.98
N THR A 223 1.86 1.93 14.96
CA THR A 223 2.93 0.93 14.77
C THR A 223 3.62 1.13 13.44
N SER A 224 2.88 1.31 12.35
CA SER A 224 3.50 1.55 11.04
C SER A 224 4.32 2.84 11.01
N CYS A 225 3.84 3.91 11.67
CA CYS A 225 4.53 5.19 11.77
C CYS A 225 5.86 5.03 12.52
N LEU A 226 5.81 4.40 13.69
CA LEU A 226 6.97 4.10 14.51
C LEU A 226 8.00 3.28 13.73
N ILE A 227 7.55 2.24 13.04
CA ILE A 227 8.40 1.40 12.19
C ILE A 227 9.14 2.23 11.13
N GLN A 228 8.43 3.06 10.36
CA GLN A 228 9.06 3.82 9.28
C GLN A 228 10.02 4.89 9.83
N LEU A 229 9.68 5.54 10.95
CA LEU A 229 10.53 6.54 11.60
C LEU A 229 11.77 5.90 12.25
N SER A 230 11.64 4.72 12.85
CA SER A 230 12.78 3.97 13.41
C SER A 230 13.74 3.49 12.31
N LEU A 231 13.22 3.21 11.11
CA LEU A 231 14.02 2.83 9.95
C LEU A 231 14.76 4.01 9.33
N SER A 232 14.07 5.13 9.16
CA SER A 232 14.65 6.35 8.62
C SER A 232 13.88 7.55 9.15
N PRO A 233 14.43 8.29 10.12
CA PRO A 233 13.74 9.46 10.67
C PRO A 233 13.47 10.53 9.62
N LYS A 234 14.28 10.60 8.55
CA LYS A 234 14.11 11.51 7.41
C LYS A 234 12.82 11.25 6.61
N VAL A 235 12.19 10.09 6.74
CA VAL A 235 10.94 9.76 6.02
C VAL A 235 9.82 10.75 6.33
N ILE A 236 9.85 11.41 7.49
CA ILE A 236 8.86 12.41 7.90
C ILE A 236 8.81 13.62 6.96
N GLU A 237 9.92 13.94 6.28
CA GLU A 237 10.01 15.04 5.31
C GLU A 237 9.36 14.68 3.97
N SER A 238 9.18 13.38 3.69
CA SER A 238 8.56 12.91 2.46
C SER A 238 7.09 13.32 2.38
N ILE A 239 6.72 13.99 1.30
CA ILE A 239 5.32 14.37 1.04
C ILE A 239 4.40 13.16 0.97
N SER A 240 4.89 12.05 0.42
CA SER A 240 4.17 10.77 0.32
C SER A 240 3.94 10.13 1.69
N PHE A 241 4.84 10.34 2.64
CA PHE A 241 4.62 9.92 4.03
C PHE A 241 3.54 10.80 4.67
N GLN A 242 3.77 12.13 4.69
CA GLN A 242 2.90 13.09 5.36
C GLN A 242 1.44 12.99 4.89
N LEU A 243 1.20 13.08 3.57
CA LEU A 243 -0.15 13.03 3.00
C LEU A 243 -0.85 11.71 3.31
N SER A 244 -0.09 10.62 3.27
CA SER A 244 -0.67 9.30 3.37
C SER A 244 -1.04 9.00 4.83
N TYR A 245 -0.21 9.37 5.82
CA TYR A 245 -0.56 9.26 7.24
C TYR A 245 -1.69 10.23 7.64
N LEU A 246 -1.69 11.47 7.13
CA LEU A 246 -2.79 12.42 7.34
C LEU A 246 -4.12 11.88 6.80
N ALA A 247 -4.12 11.30 5.58
CA ALA A 247 -5.31 10.67 5.02
C ALA A 247 -5.83 9.54 5.91
N CYS A 248 -4.95 8.63 6.36
CA CYS A 248 -5.33 7.54 7.26
C CYS A 248 -5.88 8.04 8.60
N THR A 249 -5.27 9.09 9.19
CA THR A 249 -5.77 9.73 10.41
C THR A 249 -7.18 10.30 10.19
N GLY A 250 -7.38 11.02 9.10
CA GLY A 250 -8.69 11.57 8.73
C GLY A 250 -9.74 10.49 8.56
N ILE A 251 -9.42 9.39 7.87
CA ILE A 251 -10.31 8.22 7.75
C ILE A 251 -10.66 7.65 9.13
N ILE A 252 -9.66 7.41 9.99
CA ILE A 252 -9.89 6.77 11.28
C ILE A 252 -10.78 7.63 12.19
N LEU A 253 -10.60 8.96 12.17
CA LEU A 253 -11.33 9.89 13.03
C LEU A 253 -12.70 10.28 12.46
N LEU A 254 -12.78 10.57 11.17
CA LEU A 254 -13.96 11.22 10.57
C LEU A 254 -14.84 10.30 9.73
N TYR A 255 -14.34 9.17 9.22
CA TYR A 255 -15.13 8.33 8.32
C TYR A 255 -16.40 7.80 8.98
N ARG A 256 -16.28 7.25 10.20
CA ARG A 256 -17.44 6.71 10.93
C ARG A 256 -18.50 7.77 11.25
N PRO A 257 -18.17 8.91 11.87
CA PRO A 257 -19.18 9.93 12.14
C PRO A 257 -19.81 10.48 10.86
N LEU A 258 -19.02 10.74 9.80
CA LEU A 258 -19.55 11.23 8.53
C LEU A 258 -20.44 10.20 7.82
N ALA A 259 -20.04 8.93 7.80
CA ALA A 259 -20.83 7.86 7.19
C ALA A 259 -22.18 7.67 7.91
N ASN A 260 -22.19 7.78 9.24
CA ASN A 260 -23.39 7.61 10.06
C ASN A 260 -24.28 8.85 10.13
N TRP A 261 -23.78 10.01 9.68
CA TRP A 261 -24.57 11.25 9.64
C TRP A 261 -25.74 11.18 8.65
N TYR A 262 -25.62 10.37 7.59
CA TYR A 262 -26.69 10.21 6.62
C TYR A 262 -27.78 9.26 7.16
N PRO A 263 -29.07 9.68 7.13
CA PRO A 263 -30.14 8.97 7.82
C PRO A 263 -30.48 7.61 7.20
N ILE A 264 -30.27 7.44 5.88
CA ILE A 264 -30.62 6.20 5.18
C ILE A 264 -29.37 5.33 5.01
N GLN A 265 -29.24 4.29 5.82
CA GLN A 265 -28.05 3.41 5.85
C GLN A 265 -28.10 2.24 4.86
N LYS A 266 -28.90 2.33 3.79
CA LYS A 266 -29.10 1.24 2.82
C LYS A 266 -29.21 1.78 1.38
N GLY A 267 -28.97 0.90 0.40
CA GLY A 267 -29.13 1.18 -1.02
C GLY A 267 -27.93 1.85 -1.71
N LEU A 268 -28.13 2.25 -2.97
CA LEU A 268 -27.10 2.87 -3.81
C LEU A 268 -26.67 4.24 -3.26
N VAL A 269 -27.63 5.05 -2.81
CA VAL A 269 -27.37 6.39 -2.27
C VAL A 269 -26.44 6.33 -1.05
N PHE A 270 -26.66 5.37 -0.14
CA PHE A 270 -25.76 5.17 1.00
C PHE A 270 -24.35 4.72 0.57
N ARG A 271 -24.21 3.93 -0.49
CA ARG A 271 -22.88 3.55 -1.03
C ARG A 271 -22.14 4.76 -1.59
N VAL A 272 -22.83 5.61 -2.36
CA VAL A 272 -22.28 6.88 -2.85
C VAL A 272 -21.89 7.77 -1.67
N TRP A 273 -22.76 7.93 -0.68
CA TRP A 273 -22.46 8.71 0.52
C TRP A 273 -21.22 8.19 1.26
N LYS A 274 -21.06 6.88 1.46
CA LYS A 274 -19.86 6.33 2.09
C LYS A 274 -18.57 6.67 1.32
N SER A 275 -18.61 6.63 -0.02
CA SER A 275 -17.47 7.02 -0.86
C SER A 275 -17.13 8.51 -0.70
N LEU A 276 -18.16 9.37 -0.66
CA LEU A 276 -18.00 10.80 -0.40
C LEU A 276 -17.48 11.06 1.02
N ALA A 277 -18.04 10.42 2.04
CA ALA A 277 -17.61 10.52 3.43
C ALA A 277 -16.14 10.10 3.60
N MET A 278 -15.71 9.02 2.91
CA MET A 278 -14.31 8.61 2.86
C MET A 278 -13.42 9.69 2.23
N SER A 279 -13.82 10.21 1.07
CA SER A 279 -13.08 11.27 0.37
C SER A 279 -12.97 12.56 1.21
N LEU A 280 -14.07 12.98 1.85
CA LEU A 280 -14.11 14.12 2.76
C LEU A 280 -13.18 13.91 3.97
N SER A 281 -13.21 12.71 4.56
CA SER A 281 -12.36 12.36 5.70
C SER A 281 -10.88 12.52 5.37
N CYS A 282 -10.46 12.02 4.22
CA CYS A 282 -9.09 12.21 3.72
C CYS A 282 -8.78 13.68 3.48
N GLN A 283 -9.63 14.36 2.70
CA GLN A 283 -9.37 15.70 2.20
C GLN A 283 -9.30 16.74 3.32
N LEU A 284 -10.10 16.62 4.38
CA LEU A 284 -10.03 17.54 5.52
C LEU A 284 -8.66 17.54 6.21
N PHE A 285 -7.96 16.41 6.20
CA PHE A 285 -6.64 16.28 6.81
C PHE A 285 -5.49 16.55 5.81
N THR A 286 -5.67 16.22 4.53
CA THR A 286 -4.62 16.39 3.52
C THR A 286 -4.64 17.77 2.86
N ALA A 287 -5.82 18.41 2.72
CA ALA A 287 -5.98 19.68 2.02
C ALA A 287 -5.10 20.81 2.56
N PRO A 288 -4.94 21.03 3.88
CA PRO A 288 -4.07 22.10 4.38
C PRO A 288 -2.62 21.92 3.92
N LEU A 289 -2.11 20.68 3.96
CA LEU A 289 -0.75 20.37 3.53
C LEU A 289 -0.60 20.50 2.00
N VAL A 290 -1.58 20.01 1.23
CA VAL A 290 -1.59 20.15 -0.23
C VAL A 290 -1.63 21.62 -0.64
N ALA A 291 -2.50 22.42 -0.02
CA ALA A 291 -2.58 23.85 -0.25
C ALA A 291 -1.27 24.56 0.12
N TYR A 292 -0.64 24.18 1.23
CA TYR A 292 0.62 24.77 1.66
C TYR A 292 1.78 24.46 0.70
N LYS A 293 1.94 23.18 0.31
CA LYS A 293 3.08 22.68 -0.49
C LYS A 293 2.92 22.91 -1.99
N PHE A 294 1.72 22.68 -2.53
CA PHE A 294 1.48 22.71 -3.98
C PHE A 294 0.71 23.96 -4.43
N LYS A 295 0.22 24.79 -3.50
CA LYS A 295 -0.56 26.01 -3.80
C LYS A 295 -1.79 25.75 -4.69
N VAL A 296 -2.29 24.51 -4.67
CA VAL A 296 -3.44 24.07 -5.47
C VAL A 296 -4.44 23.41 -4.53
N LEU A 297 -5.72 23.75 -4.69
CA LEU A 297 -6.83 23.03 -4.09
C LEU A 297 -7.76 22.53 -5.21
N PRO A 298 -7.87 21.21 -5.41
CA PRO A 298 -8.73 20.67 -6.45
C PRO A 298 -10.20 20.91 -6.09
N LYS A 299 -10.88 21.78 -6.85
CA LYS A 299 -12.30 22.13 -6.64
C LYS A 299 -13.23 20.93 -6.82
N TYR A 300 -12.93 20.07 -7.79
CA TYR A 300 -13.76 18.94 -8.22
C TYR A 300 -13.32 17.59 -7.64
N PHE A 301 -12.62 17.58 -6.50
CA PHE A 301 -12.05 16.35 -5.93
C PHE A 301 -13.12 15.29 -5.57
N LEU A 302 -14.30 15.71 -5.08
CA LEU A 302 -15.37 14.78 -4.71
C LEU A 302 -15.93 14.05 -5.94
N LEU A 303 -16.25 14.81 -6.98
CA LEU A 303 -16.76 14.26 -8.23
C LEU A 303 -15.73 13.34 -8.88
N THR A 304 -14.47 13.80 -8.91
CA THR A 304 -13.34 13.03 -9.41
C THR A 304 -13.20 11.72 -8.65
N ASN A 305 -13.10 11.74 -7.32
CA ASN A 305 -12.91 10.54 -6.52
C ASN A 305 -14.09 9.57 -6.62
N LEU A 306 -15.32 10.08 -6.73
CA LEU A 306 -16.53 9.25 -6.82
C LEU A 306 -16.52 8.35 -8.05
N PHE A 307 -16.04 8.84 -9.20
CA PHE A 307 -16.06 8.11 -10.47
C PHE A 307 -14.69 7.55 -10.86
N ALA A 308 -13.62 8.32 -10.66
CA ALA A 308 -12.27 7.93 -11.05
C ALA A 308 -11.73 6.77 -10.20
N ILE A 309 -12.02 6.72 -8.89
CA ILE A 309 -11.53 5.64 -8.03
C ILE A 309 -12.09 4.28 -8.47
N PRO A 310 -13.42 4.06 -8.60
CA PRO A 310 -13.94 2.77 -9.06
C PRO A 310 -13.43 2.33 -10.43
N ILE A 311 -13.27 3.28 -11.37
CA ILE A 311 -12.73 2.97 -12.70
C ILE A 311 -11.25 2.60 -12.59
N CYS A 312 -10.48 3.32 -11.77
CA CYS A 312 -9.08 2.99 -11.50
C CYS A 312 -8.93 1.62 -10.82
N GLU A 313 -9.79 1.28 -9.86
CA GLU A 313 -9.81 -0.05 -9.23
C GLU A 313 -10.05 -1.13 -10.29
N ALA A 314 -11.10 -0.96 -11.12
CA ALA A 314 -11.43 -1.89 -12.20
C ALA A 314 -10.27 -2.03 -13.20
N LEU A 315 -9.62 -0.92 -13.56
CA LEU A 315 -8.49 -0.90 -14.47
C LEU A 315 -7.30 -1.69 -13.90
N ILE A 316 -6.98 -1.53 -12.61
CA ILE A 316 -5.91 -2.30 -11.95
C ILE A 316 -6.23 -3.80 -12.01
N TYR A 317 -7.46 -4.20 -11.64
CA TYR A 317 -7.90 -5.60 -11.71
C TYR A 317 -7.76 -6.18 -13.14
N LEU A 318 -8.26 -5.45 -14.15
CA LEU A 318 -8.22 -5.87 -15.56
C LEU A 318 -6.78 -5.94 -16.10
N SER A 319 -5.92 -5.00 -15.69
CA SER A 319 -4.53 -4.95 -16.13
C SER A 319 -3.73 -6.12 -15.55
N VAL A 320 -3.88 -6.40 -14.26
CA VAL A 320 -3.24 -7.56 -13.62
C VAL A 320 -3.73 -8.86 -14.24
N LEU A 321 -5.03 -9.01 -14.50
CA LEU A 321 -5.58 -10.19 -15.17
C LEU A 321 -5.01 -10.34 -16.58
N SER A 322 -4.91 -9.24 -17.34
CA SER A 322 -4.32 -9.23 -18.68
C SER A 322 -2.87 -9.73 -18.67
N ILE A 323 -2.05 -9.22 -17.74
CA ILE A 323 -0.65 -9.65 -17.57
C ILE A 323 -0.58 -11.15 -17.24
N LEU A 324 -1.38 -11.62 -16.27
CA LEU A 324 -1.38 -13.04 -15.88
C LEU A 324 -1.80 -13.95 -17.03
N THR A 325 -2.86 -13.58 -17.77
CA THR A 325 -3.32 -14.37 -18.92
C THR A 325 -2.33 -14.36 -20.08
N SER A 326 -1.64 -13.24 -20.30
CA SER A 326 -0.55 -13.12 -21.28
C SER A 326 0.64 -14.00 -20.90
N ALA A 327 1.02 -14.02 -19.63
CA ALA A 327 2.10 -14.89 -19.13
C ALA A 327 1.77 -16.38 -19.27
N LEU A 328 0.49 -16.75 -19.24
CA LEU A 328 0.02 -18.12 -19.50
C LEU A 328 -0.09 -18.46 -21.00
N GLY A 329 0.21 -17.52 -21.90
CA GLY A 329 0.08 -17.68 -23.35
C GLY A 329 -1.37 -17.63 -23.87
N ILE A 330 -2.34 -17.38 -23.00
CA ILE A 330 -3.78 -17.35 -23.32
C ILE A 330 -4.24 -15.90 -23.18
N CYS A 331 -3.78 -14.98 -24.02
CA CYS A 331 -4.14 -13.56 -23.93
C CYS A 331 -5.45 -13.28 -24.70
N PRO A 332 -6.63 -13.18 -24.04
CA PRO A 332 -7.88 -13.06 -24.76
C PRO A 332 -8.02 -11.63 -25.29
N GLY A 333 -8.18 -11.47 -26.61
CA GLY A 333 -8.31 -10.14 -27.23
C GLY A 333 -9.47 -9.31 -26.65
N ALA A 334 -10.55 -9.97 -26.20
CA ALA A 334 -11.66 -9.31 -25.50
C ALA A 334 -11.21 -8.65 -24.18
N LEU A 335 -10.37 -9.32 -23.38
CA LEU A 335 -9.87 -8.79 -22.12
C LEU A 335 -8.97 -7.57 -22.36
N ILE A 336 -8.10 -7.64 -23.37
CA ILE A 336 -7.25 -6.51 -23.76
C ILE A 336 -8.08 -5.31 -24.22
N ASN A 337 -9.10 -5.54 -25.05
CA ASN A 337 -10.02 -4.49 -25.48
C ASN A 337 -10.77 -3.84 -24.31
N VAL A 338 -11.24 -4.64 -23.34
CA VAL A 338 -11.92 -4.13 -22.14
C VAL A 338 -10.96 -3.31 -21.28
N THR A 339 -9.72 -3.79 -21.09
CA THR A 339 -8.67 -3.09 -20.34
C THR A 339 -8.34 -1.74 -20.99
N GLN A 340 -8.12 -1.71 -22.31
CA GLN A 340 -7.86 -0.48 -23.05
C GLN A 340 -9.03 0.50 -22.96
N ARG A 341 -10.27 0.02 -23.15
CA ARG A 341 -11.47 0.88 -23.04
C ARG A 341 -11.64 1.44 -21.63
N CYS A 342 -11.32 0.67 -20.60
CA CYS A 342 -11.37 1.12 -19.21
C CYS A 342 -10.34 2.22 -18.93
N ALA A 343 -9.12 2.10 -19.46
CA ALA A 343 -8.10 3.14 -19.38
C ALA A 343 -8.54 4.43 -20.08
N LEU A 344 -9.03 4.33 -21.30
CA LEU A 344 -9.54 5.49 -22.05
C LEU A 344 -10.78 6.11 -21.40
N LEU A 345 -11.66 5.31 -20.80
CA LEU A 345 -12.80 5.80 -20.02
C LEU A 345 -12.33 6.68 -18.86
N LEU A 346 -11.28 6.26 -18.14
CA LEU A 346 -10.71 7.05 -17.05
C LEU A 346 -10.16 8.39 -17.56
N ILE A 347 -9.36 8.36 -18.63
CA ILE A 347 -8.77 9.57 -19.22
C ILE A 347 -9.87 10.54 -19.68
N ASN A 348 -10.81 10.08 -20.50
CA ASN A 348 -11.90 10.89 -21.03
C ASN A 348 -12.81 11.47 -19.92
N LEU A 349 -13.03 10.71 -18.84
CA LEU A 349 -13.77 11.20 -17.69
C LEU A 349 -13.04 12.36 -17.02
N LEU A 350 -11.74 12.21 -16.77
CA LEU A 350 -10.94 13.25 -16.13
C LEU A 350 -10.79 14.49 -17.02
N GLU A 351 -10.70 14.31 -18.33
CA GLU A 351 -10.72 15.42 -19.30
C GLU A 351 -12.00 16.23 -19.16
N LYS A 352 -13.16 15.57 -19.19
CA LYS A 352 -14.46 16.23 -19.02
C LYS A 352 -14.58 16.96 -17.69
N ILE A 353 -14.08 16.36 -16.60
CA ILE A 353 -14.10 17.02 -15.29
C ILE A 353 -13.15 18.22 -15.26
N SER A 354 -11.98 18.11 -15.88
CA SER A 354 -11.00 19.21 -15.93
C SER A 354 -11.46 20.39 -16.81
N ALA A 355 -12.37 20.14 -17.76
CA ALA A 355 -12.96 21.17 -18.60
C ALA A 355 -14.14 21.92 -17.95
N ILE A 356 -14.58 21.51 -16.76
CA ILE A 356 -15.62 22.24 -16.02
C ILE A 356 -15.01 23.56 -15.52
N PRO A 357 -15.63 24.73 -15.83
CA PRO A 357 -15.08 26.05 -15.53
C PRO A 357 -14.85 26.32 -14.03
#